data_AF-A0A917V1A6-F1
#
_entry.id   AF-A0A917V1A6-F1
#
_cell.length_a   1.000
_cell.length_b   1.000
_cell.length_c   1.000
_cell.angle_alpha   90.00
_cell.angle_beta   90.00
_cell.angle_gamma   90.00
#
_symmetry.space_group_name_H-M   'P 1'
#
loop_
_entity.id
_entity.type
_entity.pdbx_description
1 polymer ?
#
loop_
_entity_poly.entity_id
_entity_poly.type
_entity_poly.pdbx_seq_one_letter_code
_entity_poly.pdbx_strand_id
1 'polypeptide(L)'
;MHGINEELHRFDRYTVWAGFRTLVPISMFVVIFGAAFGLAATQAGLDDSIILAMSGLVFAGAAQFAALELWGSHVPLATLVVTVFAINARHLLMGATLYQWLQHLPRAKRYGVMLVASDANWALSMQAFGNRQPGMGLLLGGGIALWAAWVAGTWIGILFGGAIQDPRMLGLDMVMGCFLLAMVVGGEKNLRVLMIWTVAAGASLLAYRYLPENSHVVAGAVAGGIAGTVCPEKTREH
;
A
#
# COMPACT_ATOMS: atom_id res chain seq x y z
N MET A 1 -33.78 -5.42 14.85
CA MET A 1 -32.46 -4.77 14.63
C MET A 1 -31.26 -5.68 14.92
N HIS A 2 -31.40 -6.82 15.63
CA HIS A 2 -30.29 -7.74 15.91
C HIS A 2 -29.75 -8.51 14.68
N GLY A 3 -30.61 -8.86 13.71
CA GLY A 3 -30.21 -9.68 12.55
C GLY A 3 -29.39 -8.96 11.46
N ILE A 4 -29.50 -7.63 11.32
CA ILE A 4 -28.75 -6.89 10.28
C ILE A 4 -27.26 -6.81 10.64
N ASN A 5 -26.92 -6.70 11.92
CA ASN A 5 -25.52 -6.67 12.35
C ASN A 5 -24.84 -8.03 12.16
N GLU A 6 -25.53 -9.16 12.35
CA GLU A 6 -24.94 -10.48 12.15
C GLU A 6 -24.55 -10.76 10.69
N GLU A 7 -25.32 -10.27 9.71
CA GLU A 7 -24.99 -10.45 8.29
C GLU A 7 -23.77 -9.63 7.85
N LEU A 8 -23.56 -8.44 8.43
CA LEU A 8 -22.44 -7.56 8.08
C LEU A 8 -21.08 -8.14 8.50
N HIS A 9 -21.05 -8.93 9.57
CA HIS A 9 -19.82 -9.50 10.13
C HIS A 9 -19.55 -10.96 9.70
N ARG A 10 -20.41 -11.54 8.87
CA ARG A 10 -20.37 -12.98 8.57
C ARG A 10 -19.22 -13.32 7.62
N PHE A 11 -18.31 -14.18 8.06
CA PHE A 11 -17.33 -14.86 7.21
C PHE A 11 -17.97 -16.08 6.57
N ASP A 12 -18.69 -15.88 5.47
CA ASP A 12 -19.12 -17.00 4.66
C ASP A 12 -18.18 -17.21 3.48
N ARG A 13 -17.89 -18.48 3.14
CA ARG A 13 -17.03 -18.83 2.00
C ARG A 13 -17.56 -18.21 0.71
N TYR A 14 -18.88 -18.15 0.57
CA TYR A 14 -19.55 -17.49 -0.55
C TYR A 14 -19.20 -16.01 -0.63
N THR A 15 -19.31 -15.27 0.48
CA THR A 15 -19.00 -13.82 0.51
C THR A 15 -17.52 -13.53 0.26
N VAL A 16 -16.62 -14.37 0.76
CA VAL A 16 -15.17 -14.25 0.50
C VAL A 16 -14.87 -14.51 -0.97
N TRP A 17 -15.45 -15.54 -1.57
CA TRP A 17 -15.28 -15.83 -2.98
C TRP A 17 -15.89 -14.74 -3.89
N ALA A 18 -17.04 -14.22 -3.52
CA ALA A 18 -17.66 -13.08 -4.20
C ALA A 18 -16.72 -11.86 -4.15
N GLY A 19 -16.19 -11.51 -2.98
CA GLY A 19 -15.24 -10.42 -2.83
C GLY A 19 -13.94 -10.63 -3.60
N PHE A 20 -13.41 -11.87 -3.64
CA PHE A 20 -12.28 -12.22 -4.49
C PHE A 20 -12.58 -11.90 -5.96
N ARG A 21 -13.71 -12.38 -6.50
CA ARG A 21 -14.11 -12.13 -7.89
C ARG A 21 -14.34 -10.65 -8.20
N THR A 22 -14.90 -9.90 -7.27
CA THR A 22 -15.13 -8.45 -7.44
C THR A 22 -13.82 -7.70 -7.64
N LEU A 23 -12.73 -8.12 -7.01
CA LEU A 23 -11.44 -7.44 -7.10
C LEU A 23 -10.52 -7.97 -8.21
N VAL A 24 -10.86 -9.07 -8.88
CA VAL A 24 -10.08 -9.60 -10.03
C VAL A 24 -9.75 -8.52 -11.09
N PRO A 25 -10.67 -7.63 -11.49
CA PRO A 25 -10.34 -6.57 -12.45
C PRO A 25 -9.24 -5.63 -11.95
N ILE A 26 -9.27 -5.27 -10.66
CA ILE A 26 -8.24 -4.43 -10.03
C ILE A 26 -6.93 -5.21 -9.89
N SER A 27 -7.00 -6.50 -9.56
CA SER A 27 -5.85 -7.39 -9.46
C SER A 27 -5.04 -7.46 -10.76
N MET A 28 -5.65 -7.31 -11.94
CA MET A 28 -4.90 -7.26 -13.20
C MET A 28 -3.89 -6.11 -13.25
N PHE A 29 -4.26 -4.94 -12.71
CA PHE A 29 -3.33 -3.83 -12.57
C PHE A 29 -2.23 -4.13 -11.55
N VAL A 30 -2.57 -4.80 -10.45
CA VAL A 30 -1.62 -5.22 -9.42
C VAL A 30 -0.58 -6.21 -9.95
N VAL A 31 -0.94 -7.10 -10.89
CA VAL A 31 0.01 -7.99 -11.56
C VAL A 31 1.07 -7.18 -12.32
N ILE A 32 0.65 -6.17 -13.10
CA ILE A 32 1.58 -5.32 -13.87
C ILE A 32 2.51 -4.58 -12.91
N PHE A 33 1.97 -4.04 -11.82
CA PHE A 33 2.76 -3.30 -10.85
C PHE A 33 3.73 -4.21 -10.06
N GLY A 34 3.29 -5.41 -9.70
CA GLY A 34 4.15 -6.43 -9.09
C GLY A 34 5.26 -6.89 -10.04
N ALA A 35 4.99 -7.01 -11.34
CA ALA A 35 6.01 -7.34 -12.33
C ALA A 35 7.08 -6.26 -12.43
N ALA A 36 6.69 -4.98 -12.39
CA ALA A 36 7.65 -3.89 -12.32
C ALA A 36 8.53 -3.96 -11.06
N PHE A 37 7.96 -4.34 -9.90
CA PHE A 37 8.73 -4.55 -8.68
C PHE A 37 9.72 -5.71 -8.81
N GLY A 38 9.27 -6.88 -9.26
CA GLY A 38 10.13 -8.06 -9.41
C GLY A 38 11.32 -7.78 -10.34
N LEU A 39 11.04 -7.11 -11.46
CA LEU A 39 12.04 -6.68 -12.42
C LEU A 39 13.05 -5.69 -11.81
N ALA A 40 12.57 -4.67 -11.09
CA ALA A 40 13.44 -3.70 -10.42
C ALA A 40 14.30 -4.35 -9.33
N ALA A 41 13.73 -5.27 -8.56
CA ALA A 41 14.43 -5.98 -7.48
C ALA A 41 15.53 -6.90 -8.02
N THR A 42 15.26 -7.63 -9.11
CA THR A 42 16.27 -8.46 -9.80
C THR A 42 17.42 -7.58 -10.32
N GLN A 43 17.12 -6.40 -10.86
CA GLN A 43 18.14 -5.47 -11.35
C GLN A 43 18.96 -4.81 -10.24
N ALA A 44 18.36 -4.62 -9.06
CA ALA A 44 19.08 -4.21 -7.86
C ALA A 44 20.00 -5.33 -7.30
N GLY A 45 20.04 -6.50 -7.95
CA GLY A 45 20.92 -7.61 -7.60
C GLY A 45 20.44 -8.45 -6.42
N LEU A 46 19.16 -8.36 -6.05
CA LEU A 46 18.58 -9.23 -5.04
C LEU A 46 18.38 -10.64 -5.60
N ASP A 47 18.57 -11.64 -4.75
CA ASP A 47 18.28 -13.03 -5.08
C ASP A 47 16.77 -13.25 -5.23
N ASP A 48 16.37 -14.06 -6.23
CA ASP A 48 14.98 -14.37 -6.55
C ASP A 48 14.18 -14.85 -5.33
N SER A 49 14.81 -15.65 -4.46
CA SER A 49 14.16 -16.16 -3.24
C SER A 49 13.85 -15.04 -2.24
N ILE A 50 14.74 -14.05 -2.13
CA ILE A 50 14.55 -12.86 -1.27
C ILE A 50 13.42 -12.00 -1.85
N ILE A 51 13.41 -11.78 -3.16
CA ILE A 51 12.36 -10.98 -3.82
C ILE A 51 10.97 -11.61 -3.59
N LEU A 52 10.85 -12.92 -3.79
CA LEU A 52 9.60 -13.65 -3.54
C LEU A 52 9.23 -13.66 -2.05
N ALA A 53 10.20 -13.81 -1.15
CA ALA A 53 9.96 -13.74 0.29
C ALA A 53 9.46 -12.35 0.71
N MET A 54 10.02 -11.27 0.15
CA MET A 54 9.55 -9.91 0.40
C MET A 54 8.08 -9.78 -0.02
N SER A 55 7.72 -10.16 -1.25
CA SER A 55 6.33 -10.04 -1.72
C SER A 55 5.36 -11.00 -1.02
N GLY A 56 5.83 -12.17 -0.62
CA GLY A 56 5.05 -13.20 0.07
C GLY A 56 4.86 -12.96 1.57
N LEU A 57 5.68 -12.11 2.20
CA LEU A 57 5.58 -11.78 3.63
C LEU A 57 5.10 -10.35 3.88
N VAL A 58 5.41 -9.44 2.96
CA VAL A 58 5.13 -8.00 3.09
C VAL A 58 4.18 -7.59 1.99
N PHE A 59 2.89 -7.53 2.29
CA PHE A 59 1.88 -7.01 1.36
C PHE A 59 1.85 -5.47 1.39
N ALA A 60 2.94 -4.85 0.97
CA ALA A 60 3.10 -3.38 0.95
C ALA A 60 4.02 -2.91 -0.18
N GLY A 61 3.52 -2.94 -1.42
CA GLY A 61 4.33 -2.66 -2.61
C GLY A 61 5.09 -1.33 -2.58
N ALA A 62 4.44 -0.24 -2.16
CA ALA A 62 5.08 1.08 -2.01
C ALA A 62 6.31 1.04 -1.08
N ALA A 63 6.20 0.33 0.04
CA ALA A 63 7.29 0.19 0.99
C ALA A 63 8.39 -0.74 0.49
N GLN A 64 8.04 -1.75 -0.31
CA GLN A 64 9.04 -2.62 -0.95
C GLN A 64 9.89 -1.86 -1.97
N PHE A 65 9.29 -1.01 -2.81
CA PHE A 65 10.07 -0.14 -3.70
C PHE A 65 10.93 0.86 -2.93
N ALA A 66 10.41 1.48 -1.87
CA ALA A 66 11.20 2.40 -1.05
C ALA A 66 12.37 1.68 -0.34
N ALA A 67 12.16 0.43 0.06
CA ALA A 67 13.23 -0.41 0.61
C ALA A 67 14.29 -0.72 -0.46
N LEU A 68 13.90 -0.95 -1.72
CA LEU A 68 14.84 -1.13 -2.84
C LEU A 68 15.68 0.12 -3.11
N GLU A 69 15.11 1.33 -3.03
CA GLU A 69 15.87 2.58 -3.21
C GLU A 69 16.96 2.77 -2.14
N LEU A 70 16.70 2.26 -0.92
CA LEU A 70 17.64 2.27 0.19
C LEU A 70 18.55 1.03 0.20
N TRP A 71 18.39 0.13 -0.78
CA TRP A 71 19.12 -1.13 -0.85
C TRP A 71 20.46 -0.93 -1.56
N GLY A 72 21.56 -1.30 -0.89
CA GLY A 72 22.92 -1.09 -1.40
C GLY A 72 23.96 -1.74 -0.50
N SER A 73 25.24 -1.43 -0.73
CA SER A 73 26.37 -1.99 0.05
C SER A 73 26.28 -1.69 1.55
N HIS A 74 25.73 -0.52 1.90
CA HIS A 74 25.46 -0.11 3.28
C HIS A 74 24.00 0.31 3.41
N VAL A 75 23.14 -0.63 3.83
CA VAL A 75 21.72 -0.35 4.07
C VAL A 75 21.57 0.50 5.35
N PRO A 76 21.07 1.74 5.28
CA PRO A 76 20.86 2.57 6.46
C PRO A 76 19.62 2.06 7.22
N LEU A 77 19.80 1.06 8.08
CA LEU A 77 18.70 0.33 8.73
C LEU A 77 17.70 1.25 9.45
N ALA A 78 18.20 2.27 10.16
CA ALA A 78 17.34 3.23 10.85
C ALA A 78 16.44 4.00 9.86
N THR A 79 17.02 4.52 8.78
CA THR A 79 16.27 5.23 7.72
C THR A 79 15.28 4.29 7.04
N LEU A 80 15.68 3.06 6.74
CA LEU A 80 14.81 2.05 6.13
C LEU A 80 13.59 1.76 7.02
N VAL A 81 13.81 1.48 8.31
CA VAL A 81 12.72 1.20 9.25
C VAL A 81 11.77 2.39 9.37
N VAL A 82 12.30 3.61 9.49
CA VAL A 82 11.47 4.83 9.59
C VAL A 82 10.68 5.06 8.31
N THR A 83 11.30 4.92 7.14
CA THR A 83 10.63 5.09 5.84
C THR A 83 9.53 4.05 5.64
N VAL A 84 9.83 2.77 5.87
CA VAL A 84 8.84 1.68 5.75
C VAL A 84 7.69 1.88 6.74
N PHE A 85 7.97 2.27 7.98
CA PHE A 85 6.95 2.58 8.98
C PHE A 85 6.09 3.76 8.55
N ALA A 86 6.70 4.86 8.11
CA ALA A 86 5.99 6.06 7.70
C ALA A 86 5.06 5.81 6.51
N ILE A 87 5.52 5.08 5.49
CA ILE A 87 4.70 4.68 4.33
C ILE A 87 3.54 3.79 4.78
N ASN A 88 3.79 2.86 5.71
CA ASN A 88 2.79 1.91 6.16
C ASN A 88 1.89 2.41 7.28
N ALA A 89 2.13 3.60 7.86
CA ALA A 89 1.32 4.17 8.94
C ALA A 89 -0.17 4.27 8.56
N ARG A 90 -0.48 4.36 7.26
CA ARG A 90 -1.85 4.27 6.73
C ARG A 90 -2.60 3.00 7.16
N HIS A 91 -1.92 1.88 7.38
CA HIS A 91 -2.55 0.65 7.90
C HIS A 91 -3.04 0.80 9.34
N LEU A 92 -2.45 1.71 10.14
CA LEU A 92 -2.96 2.04 11.47
C LEU A 92 -4.32 2.75 11.36
N LEU A 93 -4.45 3.69 10.42
CA LEU A 93 -5.70 4.41 10.15
C LEU A 93 -6.76 3.47 9.55
N MET A 94 -6.39 2.61 8.61
CA MET A 94 -7.27 1.55 8.10
C MET A 94 -7.75 0.64 9.23
N GLY A 95 -6.84 0.23 10.12
CA GLY A 95 -7.19 -0.59 11.30
C GLY A 95 -8.14 0.12 12.26
N ALA A 96 -7.94 1.42 12.50
CA ALA A 96 -8.81 2.23 13.35
C ALA A 96 -10.23 2.36 12.78
N THR A 97 -10.36 2.63 11.47
CA THR A 97 -11.68 2.75 10.81
C THR A 97 -12.43 1.42 10.73
N LEU A 98 -11.70 0.32 10.56
CA LEU A 98 -12.24 -1.04 10.56
C LEU A 98 -12.52 -1.59 11.97
N TYR A 99 -12.00 -0.96 13.03
CA TYR A 99 -12.08 -1.50 14.39
C TYR A 99 -13.51 -1.81 14.81
N GLN A 100 -14.45 -0.91 14.54
CA GLN A 100 -15.87 -1.09 14.86
C GLN A 100 -16.49 -2.36 14.22
N TRP A 101 -15.97 -2.77 13.05
CA TRP A 101 -16.44 -3.94 12.30
C TRP A 101 -15.69 -5.23 12.70
N LEU A 102 -14.42 -5.11 13.10
CA LEU A 102 -13.56 -6.24 13.45
C LEU A 102 -13.54 -6.55 14.96
N GLN A 103 -14.05 -5.65 15.81
CA GLN A 103 -13.96 -5.78 17.27
C GLN A 103 -14.68 -7.03 17.82
N HIS A 104 -15.70 -7.50 17.10
CA HIS A 104 -16.49 -8.68 17.48
C HIS A 104 -15.83 -10.01 17.11
N LEU A 105 -14.75 -9.98 16.31
CA LEU A 105 -14.06 -11.19 15.87
C LEU A 105 -13.00 -11.66 16.88
N PRO A 106 -12.75 -12.98 16.94
CA PRO A 106 -11.57 -13.53 17.60
C PRO A 106 -10.27 -12.89 17.09
N ARG A 107 -9.31 -12.69 17.97
CA ARG A 107 -8.03 -12.00 17.67
C ARG A 107 -7.32 -12.56 16.42
N ALA A 108 -7.26 -13.88 16.28
CA ALA A 108 -6.63 -14.52 15.13
C ALA A 108 -7.27 -14.13 13.79
N LYS A 109 -8.62 -14.09 13.73
CA LYS A 109 -9.34 -13.66 12.52
C LYS A 109 -9.14 -12.18 12.25
N ARG A 110 -9.14 -11.35 13.30
CA ARG A 110 -8.88 -9.90 13.17
C ARG A 110 -7.51 -9.63 12.55
N TYR A 111 -6.45 -10.26 13.06
CA TYR A 111 -5.11 -10.08 12.51
C TYR A 111 -4.97 -10.69 11.11
N GLY A 112 -5.59 -11.85 10.85
CA GLY A 112 -5.56 -12.47 9.53
C GLY A 112 -6.22 -11.62 8.44
N VAL A 113 -7.29 -10.90 8.77
CA VAL A 113 -7.94 -9.98 7.82
C VAL A 113 -7.09 -8.74 7.58
N MET A 114 -6.49 -8.20 8.64
CA MET A 114 -5.60 -7.04 8.53
C MET A 114 -4.33 -7.35 7.73
N LEU A 115 -3.86 -8.60 7.71
CA LEU A 115 -2.72 -9.02 6.89
C LEU A 115 -2.93 -8.77 5.39
N VAL A 116 -4.17 -8.89 4.93
CA VAL A 116 -4.53 -8.71 3.50
C VAL A 116 -5.23 -7.37 3.24
N ALA A 117 -5.22 -6.45 4.20
CA ALA A 117 -5.80 -5.13 4.02
C ALA A 117 -4.91 -4.28 3.10
N SER A 118 -5.54 -3.63 2.12
CA SER A 118 -4.94 -2.68 1.18
C SER A 118 -5.94 -1.55 0.91
N ASP A 119 -5.53 -0.51 0.20
CA ASP A 119 -6.41 0.65 -0.03
C ASP A 119 -7.68 0.26 -0.80
N ALA A 120 -7.56 -0.63 -1.80
CA ALA A 120 -8.66 -0.99 -2.69
C ALA A 120 -9.74 -1.83 -2.00
N ASN A 121 -9.36 -2.91 -1.31
CA ASN A 121 -10.33 -3.75 -0.59
C ASN A 121 -10.86 -3.05 0.67
N TRP A 122 -10.05 -2.22 1.34
CA TRP A 122 -10.51 -1.37 2.44
C TRP A 122 -11.59 -0.39 1.97
N ALA A 123 -11.33 0.38 0.90
CA ALA A 123 -12.27 1.38 0.40
C ALA A 123 -13.61 0.75 -0.01
N LEU A 124 -13.57 -0.35 -0.77
CA LEU A 124 -14.78 -1.08 -1.17
C LEU A 124 -15.52 -1.68 0.04
N SER A 125 -14.79 -2.21 1.02
CA SER A 125 -15.41 -2.74 2.24
C SER A 125 -16.09 -1.64 3.06
N MET A 126 -15.46 -0.47 3.20
CA MET A 126 -16.02 0.68 3.91
C MET A 126 -17.26 1.24 3.20
N GLN A 127 -17.24 1.30 1.87
CA GLN A 127 -18.42 1.67 1.08
C GLN A 127 -19.57 0.67 1.29
N ALA A 128 -19.28 -0.63 1.27
CA ALA A 128 -20.28 -1.66 1.53
C ALA A 128 -20.86 -1.52 2.95
N PHE A 129 -20.02 -1.32 3.97
CA PHE A 129 -20.47 -1.09 5.34
C PHE A 129 -21.37 0.15 5.47
N GLY A 130 -21.01 1.26 4.81
CA GLY A 130 -21.84 2.47 4.78
C GLY A 130 -23.22 2.24 4.15
N ASN A 131 -23.28 1.38 3.13
CA ASN A 131 -24.52 0.98 2.45
C ASN A 131 -25.26 -0.17 3.16
N ARG A 132 -24.84 -0.57 4.37
CA ARG A 132 -25.36 -1.73 5.11
C ARG A 132 -25.32 -3.04 4.32
N GLN A 133 -24.26 -3.23 3.53
CA GLN A 133 -23.97 -4.47 2.80
C GLN A 133 -22.78 -5.23 3.42
N PRO A 134 -22.69 -6.57 3.22
CA PRO A 134 -21.59 -7.37 3.76
C PRO A 134 -20.21 -6.98 3.19
N GLY A 135 -19.43 -6.18 3.92
CA GLY A 135 -18.11 -5.70 3.51
C GLY A 135 -16.95 -6.66 3.81
N MET A 136 -17.16 -7.63 4.70
CA MET A 136 -16.09 -8.52 5.19
C MET A 136 -15.51 -9.44 4.11
N GLY A 137 -16.35 -9.90 3.18
CA GLY A 137 -15.93 -10.71 2.03
C GLY A 137 -15.05 -9.94 1.06
N LEU A 138 -15.33 -8.65 0.84
CA LEU A 138 -14.51 -7.75 0.03
C LEU A 138 -13.14 -7.54 0.69
N LEU A 139 -13.11 -7.33 2.00
CA LEU A 139 -11.87 -7.13 2.74
C LEU A 139 -10.97 -8.37 2.69
N LEU A 140 -11.46 -9.54 3.11
CA LEU A 140 -10.64 -10.75 3.14
C LEU A 140 -10.42 -11.32 1.74
N GLY A 141 -11.49 -11.60 1.00
CA GLY A 141 -11.41 -12.27 -0.30
C GLY A 141 -10.77 -11.41 -1.37
N GLY A 142 -11.14 -10.13 -1.41
CA GLY A 142 -10.52 -9.17 -2.31
C GLY A 142 -9.06 -8.90 -1.95
N GLY A 143 -8.72 -8.88 -0.65
CA GLY A 143 -7.34 -8.78 -0.19
C GLY A 143 -6.47 -9.96 -0.68
N ILE A 144 -6.98 -11.19 -0.57
CA ILE A 144 -6.32 -12.38 -1.09
C ILE A 144 -6.15 -12.29 -2.61
N ALA A 145 -7.15 -11.80 -3.36
CA ALA A 145 -7.04 -11.62 -4.80
C ALA A 145 -5.94 -10.64 -5.19
N LEU A 146 -5.81 -9.53 -4.46
CA LEU A 146 -4.78 -8.51 -4.71
C LEU A 146 -3.39 -9.03 -4.32
N TRP A 147 -3.27 -9.71 -3.17
CA TRP A 147 -1.98 -10.22 -2.72
C TRP A 147 -1.46 -11.35 -3.62
N ALA A 148 -2.33 -12.28 -4.01
CA ALA A 148 -1.97 -13.32 -4.97
C ALA A 148 -1.52 -12.73 -6.31
N ALA A 149 -2.22 -11.71 -6.79
CA ALA A 149 -1.83 -10.98 -8.00
C ALA A 149 -0.49 -10.26 -7.86
N TRP A 150 -0.21 -9.67 -6.69
CA TRP A 150 1.07 -9.02 -6.40
C TRP A 150 2.24 -10.01 -6.45
N VAL A 151 2.08 -11.18 -5.81
CA VAL A 151 3.09 -12.24 -5.81
C VAL A 151 3.28 -12.82 -7.21
N ALA A 152 2.18 -13.09 -7.94
CA ALA A 152 2.23 -13.58 -9.32
C ALA A 152 2.92 -12.58 -10.25
N GLY A 153 2.58 -11.29 -10.12
CA GLY A 153 3.25 -10.20 -10.82
C GLY A 153 4.74 -10.17 -10.51
N THR A 154 5.10 -10.18 -9.23
CA THR A 154 6.51 -10.21 -8.79
C THR A 154 7.27 -11.35 -9.45
N TRP A 155 6.69 -12.55 -9.45
CA TRP A 155 7.30 -13.72 -10.07
C TRP A 155 7.47 -13.56 -11.59
N ILE A 156 6.48 -13.01 -12.30
CA ILE A 156 6.60 -12.66 -13.71
C ILE A 156 7.74 -11.65 -13.91
N GLY A 157 7.84 -10.62 -13.07
CA GLY A 157 8.90 -9.62 -13.11
C GLY A 157 10.30 -10.23 -12.99
N ILE A 158 10.49 -11.18 -12.08
CA ILE A 158 11.75 -11.92 -11.90
C ILE A 158 12.11 -12.67 -13.20
N LEU A 159 11.16 -13.39 -13.80
CA LEU A 159 11.40 -14.16 -15.03
C LEU A 159 11.85 -13.28 -16.20
N PHE A 160 11.30 -12.07 -16.32
CA PHE A 160 11.71 -11.11 -17.35
C PHE A 160 12.94 -10.28 -16.94
N GLY A 161 13.34 -10.31 -15.66
CA GLY A 161 14.50 -9.61 -15.11
C GLY A 161 15.81 -9.95 -15.79
N GLY A 162 16.05 -11.24 -16.05
CA GLY A 162 17.25 -11.71 -16.76
C GLY A 162 17.18 -11.57 -18.28
N ALA A 163 15.99 -11.38 -18.86
CA ALA A 163 15.80 -11.29 -20.31
C ALA A 163 16.01 -9.87 -20.86
N ILE A 164 15.88 -8.84 -20.02
CA ILE A 164 16.00 -7.43 -20.40
C ILE A 164 17.45 -6.99 -20.23
N GLN A 165 18.18 -6.85 -21.34
CA GLN A 165 19.61 -6.48 -21.33
C GLN A 165 19.86 -4.98 -21.04
N ASP A 166 18.93 -4.09 -21.42
CA ASP A 166 18.99 -2.66 -21.07
C ASP A 166 17.70 -2.19 -20.38
N PRO A 167 17.68 -2.19 -19.04
CA PRO A 167 16.55 -1.74 -18.23
C PRO A 167 16.13 -0.29 -18.43
N ARG A 168 17.10 0.59 -18.73
CA ARG A 168 16.84 2.04 -18.81
C ARG A 168 15.96 2.37 -20.00
N MET A 169 16.05 1.57 -21.06
CA MET A 169 15.16 1.70 -22.23
C MET A 169 13.68 1.45 -21.89
N LEU A 170 13.39 0.73 -20.80
CA LEU A 170 12.02 0.47 -20.36
C LEU A 170 11.50 1.50 -19.34
N GLY A 171 12.31 2.51 -18.96
CA GLY A 171 11.92 3.53 -17.98
C GLY A 171 11.75 2.99 -16.56
N LEU A 172 12.47 1.91 -16.21
CA LEU A 172 12.35 1.24 -14.92
C LEU A 172 12.90 2.07 -13.76
N ASP A 173 13.89 2.91 -14.04
CA ASP A 173 14.38 3.98 -13.15
C ASP A 173 13.29 4.99 -12.78
N MET A 174 12.26 5.14 -13.64
CA MET A 174 11.13 6.03 -13.41
C MET A 174 9.93 5.32 -12.77
N VAL A 175 9.93 4.00 -12.58
CA VAL A 175 8.74 3.24 -12.08
C VAL A 175 8.27 3.74 -10.72
N MET A 176 9.19 3.90 -9.78
CA MET A 176 8.84 4.38 -8.43
C MET A 176 8.35 5.82 -8.47
N GLY A 177 9.01 6.69 -9.23
CA GLY A 177 8.58 8.07 -9.47
C GLY A 177 7.18 8.14 -10.09
N CYS A 178 6.91 7.34 -11.12
CA CYS A 178 5.62 7.20 -11.77
C CYS A 178 4.55 6.67 -10.82
N PHE A 179 4.87 5.69 -9.96
CA PHE A 179 3.95 5.15 -8.98
C PHE A 179 3.55 6.21 -7.94
N LEU A 180 4.53 6.86 -7.33
CA LEU A 180 4.28 7.93 -6.36
C LEU A 180 3.52 9.09 -7.01
N LEU A 181 3.86 9.45 -8.25
CA LEU A 181 3.16 10.48 -9.01
C LEU A 181 1.72 10.06 -9.32
N ALA A 182 1.47 8.83 -9.74
CA ALA A 182 0.12 8.32 -9.99
C ALA A 182 -0.74 8.32 -8.72
N MET A 183 -0.15 7.96 -7.58
CA MET A 183 -0.81 8.05 -6.26
C MET A 183 -1.19 9.49 -5.90
N VAL A 184 -0.29 10.44 -6.13
CA VAL A 184 -0.55 11.88 -5.93
C VAL A 184 -1.63 12.36 -6.91
N VAL A 185 -1.54 12.01 -8.19
CA VAL A 185 -2.48 12.49 -9.22
C VAL A 185 -3.88 11.89 -9.05
N GLY A 186 -3.97 10.64 -8.62
CA GLY A 186 -5.22 9.91 -8.36
C GLY A 186 -5.85 10.20 -6.99
N GLY A 187 -5.11 10.82 -6.06
CA GLY A 187 -5.60 11.21 -4.75
C GLY A 187 -6.62 12.34 -4.80
N GLU A 188 -7.37 12.52 -3.70
CA GLU A 188 -8.36 13.60 -3.61
C GLU A 188 -7.70 14.99 -3.70
N LYS A 189 -8.18 15.78 -4.67
CA LYS A 189 -7.66 17.12 -4.94
C LYS A 189 -8.46 18.15 -4.16
N ASN A 190 -8.13 18.31 -2.88
CA ASN A 190 -8.63 19.38 -2.04
C ASN A 190 -7.48 20.32 -1.63
N LEU A 191 -7.77 21.60 -1.43
CA LEU A 191 -6.81 22.62 -1.02
C LEU A 191 -6.01 22.20 0.22
N ARG A 192 -6.66 21.49 1.16
CA ARG A 192 -6.01 20.89 2.34
C ARG A 192 -4.94 19.87 1.96
N VAL A 193 -5.30 18.90 1.10
CA VAL A 193 -4.38 17.84 0.66
C VAL A 193 -3.21 18.44 -0.11
N LEU A 194 -3.49 19.42 -0.98
CA LEU A 194 -2.46 20.18 -1.71
C LEU A 194 -1.51 20.90 -0.76
N MET A 195 -2.02 21.53 0.31
CA MET A 195 -1.19 22.20 1.32
C MET A 195 -0.30 21.21 2.09
N ILE A 196 -0.83 20.04 2.45
CA ILE A 196 -0.04 18.99 3.10
C ILE A 196 1.08 18.50 2.17
N TRP A 197 0.76 18.29 0.89
CA TRP A 197 1.74 17.88 -0.12
C TRP A 197 2.80 18.94 -0.37
N THR A 198 2.45 20.23 -0.42
CA THR A 198 3.44 21.29 -0.62
C THR A 198 4.39 21.41 0.57
N VAL A 199 3.90 21.26 1.80
CA VAL A 199 4.75 21.22 3.01
C VAL A 199 5.68 20.01 2.98
N ALA A 200 5.15 18.81 2.67
CA ALA A 200 5.95 17.59 2.58
C ALA A 200 7.02 17.69 1.48
N ALA A 201 6.65 18.19 0.29
CA ALA A 201 7.56 18.36 -0.83
C ALA A 201 8.63 19.42 -0.53
N GLY A 202 8.25 20.55 0.08
CA GLY A 202 9.20 21.59 0.49
C GLY A 202 10.21 21.08 1.52
N ALA A 203 9.74 20.36 2.54
CA ALA A 203 10.60 19.75 3.55
C ALA A 203 11.55 18.70 2.94
N SER A 204 11.04 17.86 2.04
CA SER A 204 11.86 16.87 1.32
C SER A 204 12.93 17.53 0.45
N LEU A 205 12.58 18.58 -0.30
CA LEU A 205 13.53 19.30 -1.16
C LEU A 205 14.62 20.03 -0.35
N LEU A 206 14.23 20.65 0.76
CA LEU A 206 15.19 21.27 1.69
C LEU A 206 16.12 20.23 2.30
N ALA A 207 15.58 19.09 2.72
CA ALA A 207 16.39 17.99 3.25
C ALA A 207 17.32 17.40 2.19
N TYR A 208 16.87 17.25 0.95
CA TYR A 208 17.73 16.84 -0.17
C TYR A 208 18.91 17.80 -0.37
N ARG A 209 18.69 19.11 -0.17
CA ARG A 209 19.74 20.11 -0.38
C ARG A 209 20.73 20.23 0.78
N TYR A 210 20.25 20.08 2.03
CA TYR A 210 21.00 20.47 3.24
C TYR A 210 21.31 19.33 4.21
N LEU A 211 20.65 18.17 4.09
CA LEU A 211 20.84 17.03 4.97
C LEU A 211 21.53 15.85 4.24
N PRO A 212 22.04 14.85 4.99
CA PRO A 212 22.69 13.68 4.40
C PRO A 212 21.79 12.92 3.41
N GLU A 213 22.42 12.12 2.54
CA GLU A 213 21.71 11.25 1.60
C GLU A 213 20.63 10.42 2.31
N ASN A 214 19.49 10.19 1.64
CA ASN A 214 18.32 9.44 2.13
C ASN A 214 17.48 10.11 3.24
N SER A 215 17.90 11.25 3.80
CA SER A 215 17.13 11.97 4.83
C SER A 215 15.86 12.67 4.31
N HIS A 216 15.82 12.95 3.01
CA HIS A 216 14.75 13.69 2.35
C HIS A 216 13.38 13.02 2.45
N VAL A 217 13.35 11.68 2.34
CA VAL A 217 12.11 10.89 2.49
C VAL A 217 11.53 11.03 3.90
N VAL A 218 12.38 10.92 4.92
CA VAL A 218 11.96 11.03 6.33
C VAL A 218 11.47 12.43 6.64
N ALA A 219 12.19 13.46 6.20
CA ALA A 219 11.81 14.85 6.42
C ALA A 219 10.45 15.17 5.78
N GLY A 220 10.23 14.74 4.53
CA GLY A 220 8.95 14.91 3.84
C GLY A 220 7.81 14.18 4.54
N ALA A 221 8.03 12.93 4.96
CA ALA A 221 7.01 12.13 5.65
C ALA A 221 6.60 12.74 7.01
N VAL A 222 7.59 13.16 7.82
CA VAL A 222 7.33 13.79 9.13
C VAL A 222 6.63 15.13 8.96
N ALA A 223 7.10 15.98 8.05
CA ALA A 223 6.50 17.29 7.80
C ALA A 223 5.07 17.17 7.27
N GLY A 224 4.83 16.25 6.33
CA GLY A 224 3.48 15.96 5.82
C GLY A 224 2.54 15.43 6.90
N GLY A 225 3.03 14.51 7.75
CA GLY A 225 2.27 13.99 8.89
C GLY A 225 1.86 15.09 9.87
N ILE A 226 2.81 15.96 10.27
CA ILE A 226 2.55 17.10 11.16
C ILE A 226 1.54 18.06 10.50
N ALA A 227 1.75 18.44 9.24
CA ALA A 227 0.82 19.32 8.52
C ALA A 227 -0.61 18.73 8.46
N GLY A 228 -0.73 17.41 8.31
CA GLY A 228 -2.02 16.71 8.34
C GLY A 228 -2.73 16.81 9.68
N THR A 229 -1.99 16.81 10.80
CA THR A 229 -2.56 16.99 12.15
C THR A 229 -2.96 18.43 12.45
N VAL A 230 -2.17 19.40 11.98
CA VAL A 230 -2.38 20.83 12.24
C VAL A 230 -3.48 21.42 11.36
N CYS A 231 -3.78 20.80 10.22
CA CYS A 231 -4.88 21.19 9.36
C CYS A 231 -6.08 20.26 9.58
N PRO A 232 -6.96 20.51 10.57
CA PRO A 232 -8.11 19.65 10.84
C PRO A 232 -9.13 19.66 9.69
N GLU A 233 -9.86 18.56 9.57
CA GLU A 233 -10.92 18.41 8.59
C GLU A 233 -12.04 19.40 8.88
N LYS A 234 -12.49 20.14 7.86
CA LYS A 234 -13.70 20.95 7.99
C LYS A 234 -14.87 19.96 7.99
N THR A 235 -15.36 19.59 9.17
CA THR A 235 -16.51 18.70 9.33
C THR A 235 -17.63 19.19 8.41
N ARG A 236 -17.92 18.46 7.34
CA ARG A 236 -19.15 18.66 6.58
C ARG A 236 -20.27 18.15 7.46
N GLU A 237 -20.84 19.03 8.27
CA GLU A 237 -22.15 18.82 8.87
C GLU A 237 -23.17 18.70 7.72
N HIS A 238 -23.68 17.49 7.53
CA HIS A 238 -24.90 17.20 6.79
C HIS A 238 -25.77 16.28 7.64
#